data_AF-A0A7T9HFL3-F1
#
_entry.id   AF-A0A7T9HFL3-F1
#
_cell.length_a   1.000
_cell.length_b   1.000
_cell.length_c   1.000
_cell.angle_alpha   90.00
_cell.angle_beta   90.00
_cell.angle_gamma   90.00
#
_symmetry.space_group_name_H-M   'P 1'
#
loop_
_entity.id
_entity.type
_entity.pdbx_description
1 polymer ?
#
loop_
_entity_poly.entity_id
_entity_poly.type
_entity_poly.pdbx_seq_one_letter_code
_entity_poly.pdbx_strand_id
1 'polypeptide(L)'
;MPEDKLEEEILEWAKKYAKEHGWVLNPDQKKLDVVIRGLARNRRKYGESYCPCRLRTGDAEKDALIICPCVYHKDEVEEQGSCHCSLYFRPGAEEHE
;
A
#
# COMPACT_ATOMS: atom_id res chain seq x y z
N MET A 1 -9.35 -15.77 -14.93
CA MET A 1 -8.43 -14.62 -15.10
C MET A 1 -7.50 -14.62 -13.90
N PRO A 2 -6.18 -14.72 -14.07
CA PRO A 2 -5.22 -14.90 -12.97
C PRO A 2 -4.84 -13.60 -12.23
N GLU A 3 -5.29 -12.43 -12.71
CA GLU A 3 -5.00 -11.12 -12.11
C GLU A 3 -5.83 -10.89 -10.83
N ASP A 4 -7.14 -11.16 -10.86
CA ASP A 4 -8.04 -11.05 -9.70
C ASP A 4 -7.52 -11.76 -8.44
N LYS A 5 -6.96 -12.96 -8.59
CA LYS A 5 -6.55 -13.78 -7.45
C LYS A 5 -5.41 -13.15 -6.64
N LEU A 6 -4.46 -12.50 -7.32
CA LEU A 6 -3.33 -11.84 -6.66
C LEU A 6 -3.77 -10.52 -6.01
N GLU A 7 -4.73 -9.83 -6.65
CA GLU A 7 -5.35 -8.61 -6.12
C GLU A 7 -6.08 -8.89 -4.81
N GLU A 8 -6.89 -9.95 -4.77
CA GLU A 8 -7.59 -10.40 -3.56
C GLU A 8 -6.61 -10.76 -2.43
N GLU A 9 -5.53 -11.50 -2.72
CA GLU A 9 -4.52 -11.85 -1.72
C GLU A 9 -3.81 -10.61 -1.13
N ILE A 10 -3.45 -9.64 -1.98
CA ILE A 10 -2.83 -8.39 -1.53
C ILE A 10 -3.82 -7.57 -0.70
N LEU A 11 -5.10 -7.54 -1.11
CA LEU A 11 -6.16 -6.85 -0.39
C LEU A 11 -6.40 -7.45 1.00
N GLU A 12 -6.48 -8.78 1.09
CA GLU A 12 -6.65 -9.48 2.38
C GLU A 12 -5.44 -9.30 3.29
N TRP A 13 -4.23 -9.41 2.74
CA TRP A 13 -3.00 -9.13 3.47
C TRP A 13 -3.00 -7.69 3.99
N ALA A 14 -3.36 -6.72 3.13
CA ALA A 14 -3.45 -5.32 3.50
C ALA A 14 -4.49 -5.07 4.60
N LYS A 15 -5.66 -5.71 4.52
CA LYS A 15 -6.70 -5.67 5.57
C LYS A 15 -6.19 -6.18 6.90
N LYS A 16 -5.50 -7.32 6.91
CA LYS A 16 -4.93 -7.89 8.14
C LYS A 16 -3.86 -6.99 8.72
N TYR A 17 -2.95 -6.52 7.89
CA TYR A 17 -1.85 -5.65 8.29
C TYR A 17 -2.36 -4.31 8.85
N ALA A 18 -3.36 -3.73 8.19
CA ALA A 18 -4.05 -2.55 8.70
C ALA A 18 -4.68 -2.84 10.06
N LYS A 19 -5.43 -3.92 10.21
CA LYS A 19 -6.09 -4.26 11.47
C LYS A 19 -5.10 -4.52 12.62
N GLU A 20 -3.96 -5.17 12.34
CA GLU A 20 -2.92 -5.48 13.33
C GLU A 20 -2.20 -4.22 13.83
N HIS A 21 -1.95 -3.26 12.93
CA HIS A 21 -1.34 -1.99 13.27
C HIS A 21 -2.34 -0.93 13.75
N GLY A 22 -3.64 -1.22 13.70
CA GLY A 22 -4.69 -0.24 13.90
C GLY A 22 -4.58 0.85 12.84
N TRP A 23 -4.75 0.48 11.57
CA TRP A 23 -4.90 1.35 10.40
C TRP A 23 -6.22 1.03 9.70
N VAL A 24 -6.73 1.98 8.92
CA VAL A 24 -7.94 1.86 8.09
C VAL A 24 -7.52 1.81 6.63
N LEU A 25 -8.16 0.96 5.83
CA LEU A 25 -7.96 1.00 4.38
C LEU A 25 -8.77 2.13 3.75
N ASN A 26 -8.41 2.50 2.52
CA ASN A 26 -9.19 3.44 1.74
C ASN A 26 -10.67 3.03 1.69
N PRO A 27 -11.61 3.90 2.12
CA PRO A 27 -13.03 3.62 2.00
C PRO A 27 -13.48 3.55 0.54
N ASP A 28 -12.75 4.20 -0.37
CA ASP A 28 -13.03 4.14 -1.81
C ASP A 28 -12.45 2.86 -2.41
N GLN A 29 -13.33 1.87 -2.62
CA GLN A 29 -12.96 0.58 -3.18
C GLN A 29 -12.37 0.69 -4.60
N LYS A 30 -12.77 1.69 -5.40
CA LYS A 30 -12.22 1.86 -6.75
C LYS A 30 -10.77 2.33 -6.71
N LYS A 31 -10.45 3.30 -5.86
CA LYS A 31 -9.06 3.72 -5.64
C LYS A 31 -8.23 2.58 -5.06
N LEU A 32 -8.79 1.86 -4.10
CA LEU A 32 -8.14 0.70 -3.51
C LEU A 32 -7.80 -0.36 -4.57
N ASP A 33 -8.77 -0.74 -5.39
CA ASP A 33 -8.61 -1.70 -6.48
C ASP A 33 -7.52 -1.28 -7.47
N VAL A 34 -7.48 0.00 -7.87
CA VAL A 34 -6.44 0.53 -8.77
C VAL A 34 -5.05 0.41 -8.16
N VAL A 35 -4.88 0.70 -6.86
CA VAL A 35 -3.59 0.59 -6.17
C VAL A 35 -3.19 -0.88 -6.01
N ILE A 36 -4.13 -1.74 -5.64
CA ILE A 36 -3.93 -3.18 -5.50
C ILE A 36 -3.54 -3.81 -6.84
N ARG A 37 -4.20 -3.43 -7.94
CA ARG A 37 -3.80 -3.82 -9.30
C ARG A 37 -2.39 -3.38 -9.66
N GLY A 38 -2.02 -2.16 -9.29
CA GLY A 38 -0.67 -1.65 -9.46
C GLY A 38 0.36 -2.49 -8.70
N LEU A 39 0.07 -2.82 -7.44
CA LEU A 39 0.90 -3.68 -6.59
C LEU A 39 1.01 -5.11 -7.15
N ALA A 40 -0.10 -5.72 -7.54
CA ALA A 40 -0.17 -7.05 -8.14
C ALA A 40 0.66 -7.14 -9.42
N ARG A 41 0.53 -6.12 -10.29
CA ARG A 41 1.29 -6.04 -11.54
C ARG A 41 2.78 -5.86 -11.29
N ASN A 42 3.16 -5.03 -10.31
CA ASN A 42 4.55 -4.85 -9.92
C ASN A 42 5.15 -6.13 -9.32
N ARG A 43 4.40 -6.82 -8.45
CA ARG A 43 4.80 -8.10 -7.88
C ARG A 43 5.00 -9.17 -8.93
N ARG A 44 4.14 -9.22 -9.95
CA ARG A 44 4.29 -10.16 -11.07
C ARG A 44 5.48 -9.79 -11.97
N LYS A 45 5.70 -8.49 -12.22
CA LYS A 45 6.71 -8.00 -13.16
C LYS A 45 8.13 -8.01 -12.57
N TYR A 46 8.27 -7.69 -11.28
CA TYR A 46 9.55 -7.52 -10.60
C TYR A 46 9.79 -8.52 -9.47
N GLY A 47 8.80 -9.36 -9.13
CA GLY A 47 8.88 -10.33 -8.03
C GLY A 47 8.38 -9.79 -6.68
N GLU A 48 8.32 -8.46 -6.51
CA GLU A 48 8.00 -7.82 -5.22
C GLU A 48 6.94 -6.72 -5.34
N SER A 49 6.23 -6.49 -4.23
CA SER A 49 5.12 -5.53 -4.11
C SER A 49 5.61 -4.07 -4.03
N TYR A 50 6.30 -3.58 -5.07
CA TYR A 50 6.76 -2.18 -5.13
C TYR A 50 5.55 -1.23 -5.13
N CYS A 51 5.55 -0.18 -4.28
CA CYS A 51 4.42 0.76 -4.28
C CYS A 51 4.29 1.40 -5.68
N PRO A 52 3.10 1.35 -6.30
CA PRO A 52 2.86 1.90 -7.63
C PRO A 52 2.96 3.44 -7.67
N CYS A 53 2.92 4.12 -6.52
CA CYS A 53 3.04 5.58 -6.43
C CYS A 53 4.48 6.09 -6.33
N ARG A 54 5.45 5.27 -5.89
CA ARG A 54 6.88 5.65 -5.93
C ARG A 54 7.52 5.00 -7.15
N LEU A 55 7.98 5.85 -8.07
CA LEU A 55 8.66 5.39 -9.27
C LEU A 55 9.99 4.75 -8.87
N ARG A 56 10.21 3.51 -9.34
CA ARG A 56 11.52 2.87 -9.22
C ARG A 56 12.56 3.75 -9.88
N THR A 57 13.66 4.03 -9.18
CA THR A 57 14.82 4.69 -9.77
C THR A 57 15.69 3.68 -10.53
N GLY A 58 15.53 2.37 -10.28
CA GLY A 58 16.39 1.32 -10.85
C GLY A 58 17.60 1.01 -9.97
N ASP A 59 17.76 1.75 -8.87
CA ASP A 59 18.73 1.48 -7.81
C ASP A 59 18.16 0.43 -6.85
N ALA A 60 18.79 -0.74 -6.76
CA ALA A 60 18.35 -1.82 -5.86
C ALA A 60 18.20 -1.38 -4.40
N GLU A 61 19.09 -0.50 -3.91
CA GLU A 61 19.04 0.02 -2.54
C GLU A 61 17.83 0.94 -2.29
N LYS A 62 17.49 1.80 -3.25
CA LYS A 62 16.33 2.69 -3.12
C LYS A 62 15.03 1.94 -3.37
N ASP A 63 15.06 1.01 -4.32
CA ASP A 63 13.95 0.13 -4.64
C ASP A 63 13.58 -0.74 -3.43
N ALA A 64 14.56 -1.20 -2.65
CA ALA A 64 14.31 -1.95 -1.42
C ALA A 64 13.48 -1.18 -0.37
N LEU A 65 13.66 0.14 -0.30
CA LEU A 65 12.96 1.00 0.67
C LEU A 65 11.49 1.25 0.31
N ILE A 66 11.11 1.02 -0.96
CA ILE A 66 9.75 1.22 -1.48
C ILE A 66 9.00 -0.12 -1.71
N ILE A 67 9.56 -1.23 -1.27
CA ILE A 67 8.89 -2.53 -1.23
C ILE A 67 7.89 -2.52 -0.08
N CYS A 68 6.62 -2.81 -0.38
CA CYS A 68 5.59 -2.90 0.65
C CYS A 68 5.85 -4.12 1.56
N PRO A 69 5.90 -3.98 2.89
CA PRO A 69 5.63 -2.79 3.72
C PRO A 69 6.80 -1.80 3.79
N CYS A 70 6.67 -0.64 3.12
CA CYS A 70 7.76 0.31 2.96
C CYS A 70 8.13 0.95 4.31
N VAL A 71 9.42 1.20 4.56
CA VAL A 71 9.87 1.87 5.80
C VAL A 71 9.23 3.25 5.99
N TYR A 72 8.96 3.94 4.88
CA TYR A 72 8.34 5.26 4.86
C TYR A 72 6.85 5.23 5.16
N HIS A 73 6.16 4.12 4.88
CA HIS A 73 4.71 4.06 5.02
C HIS A 73 4.30 4.22 6.49
N LYS A 74 5.13 3.72 7.41
CA LYS A 74 4.92 3.82 8.85
C LYS A 74 5.06 5.27 9.34
N ASP A 75 6.10 5.94 8.87
CA ASP A 75 6.42 7.34 9.17
C ASP A 75 5.35 8.28 8.56
N GLU A 76 4.98 8.07 7.30
CA GLU A 76 3.93 8.84 6.60
C GLU A 76 2.54 8.63 7.23
N VAL A 77 2.18 7.41 7.65
CA VAL A 77 0.91 7.16 8.34
C VAL A 77 0.92 7.74 9.76
N GLU A 78 2.09 7.80 10.42
CA GLU A 78 2.24 8.41 11.74
C GLU A 78 2.21 9.95 11.68
N GLU A 79 2.91 10.56 10.71
CA GLU A 79 3.02 12.02 10.55
C GLU A 79 1.85 12.65 9.78
N GLN A 80 1.44 12.08 8.64
CA GLN A 80 0.38 12.63 7.77
C GLN A 80 -0.97 11.95 7.96
N GLY A 81 -1.06 10.89 8.77
CA GLY A 81 -2.29 10.15 8.97
C GLY A 81 -2.72 9.29 7.77
N SER A 82 -1.96 9.28 6.67
CA SER A 82 -2.24 8.43 5.51
C SER A 82 -0.98 8.12 4.70
N CYS A 83 -0.93 6.91 4.14
CA CYS A 83 0.12 6.49 3.23
C CYS A 83 0.00 7.25 1.91
N HIS A 84 1.13 7.63 1.29
CA HIS A 84 1.12 8.36 0.01
C HIS A 84 0.43 7.58 -1.13
N CYS A 85 0.36 6.25 -1.02
CA CYS A 85 -0.37 5.39 -1.97
C CYS A 85 -1.89 5.39 -1.70
N SER A 86 -2.38 6.19 -0.72
CA SER A 86 -3.74 6.22 -0.17
C SER A 86 -4.33 4.83 0.14
N LEU A 87 -3.46 3.88 0.47
CA LEU A 87 -3.86 2.50 0.78
C LEU A 87 -4.26 2.39 2.25
N TYR A 88 -3.43 2.92 3.15
CA TYR A 88 -3.64 2.92 4.59
C TYR A 88 -3.84 4.33 5.14
N PHE A 89 -4.72 4.45 6.12
CA PHE A 89 -5.08 5.63 6.87
C PHE A 89 -4.93 5.33 8.37
N ARG A 90 -4.63 6.34 9.19
CA ARG A 90 -4.54 6.21 10.64
C ARG A 90 -5.94 6.36 11.27
N PRO A 91 -6.44 5.40 12.06
CA PRO A 91 -7.61 5.57 12.91
C PRO A 91 -7.20 6.50 14.04
N GLY A 92 -7.83 7.67 14.07
CA GLY A 92 -7.40 8.79 14.89
C GLY A 92 -7.17 10.08 14.09
N ALA A 93 -7.26 10.05 12.75
CA ALA A 93 -7.60 11.24 11.97
C ALA A 93 -9.14 11.45 11.94
N GLU A 94 -9.81 11.17 13.06
CA GLU A 94 -11.11 11.79 13.33
C GLU A 94 -10.81 13.18 13.90
N GLU A 95 -11.22 14.18 13.12
CA GLU A 95 -11.43 15.57 13.53
C GLU A 95 -10.18 16.36 13.94
N HIS A 96 -9.65 17.13 12.99
CA HIS A 96 -9.33 18.51 13.31
C HIS A 96 -10.32 19.39 12.55
N GLU A 97 -11.23 19.98 13.33
CA GLU A 97 -12.17 21.05 12.99
C GLU A 97 -11.52 22.20 12.18
#